data_AF-A0A8B6GHB8-F1
#
_entry.id   AF-A0A8B6GHB8-F1
#
_cell.length_a   1.000
_cell.length_b   1.000
_cell.length_c   1.000
_cell.angle_alpha   90.00
_cell.angle_beta   90.00
_cell.angle_gamma   90.00
#
_symmetry.space_group_name_H-M   'P 1'
#
loop_
_entity.id
_entity.type
_entity.pdbx_description
1 polymer ?
#
loop_
_entity_poly.entity_id
_entity_poly.type
_entity_poly.pdbx_seq_one_letter_code
_entity_poly.pdbx_strand_id
1 'polypeptide(L)'
;MLICTSVLFVLCVFEAESGMSDISSRLSELENIVKSQTSRIVQLEENVETLRHNNTQLGEIIEGQKEQLKILERRGDQQRSDQQDNVVKELTRDCNSFGAFELVANNQIQGVVFPEAVSGCDYTGSSTVSVVELAQGDVTFVRTSPTYTPVGTMVSNGNMGTSFAGWRIGDRM
;
A
#
# COMPACT_ATOMS: atom_id res chain seq x y z
N MET A 1 49.24 122.85 -16.48
CA MET A 1 47.88 122.48 -16.05
C MET A 1 47.72 121.00 -16.31
N LEU A 2 47.94 120.18 -15.28
CA LEU A 2 47.85 118.71 -15.34
C LEU A 2 46.38 118.30 -15.41
N ILE A 3 46.03 117.42 -16.34
CA ILE A 3 44.79 116.64 -16.27
C ILE A 3 45.23 115.21 -15.92
N CYS A 4 44.92 114.82 -14.68
CA CYS A 4 45.13 113.49 -14.14
C CYS A 4 43.84 112.69 -14.37
N THR A 5 43.87 111.70 -15.25
CA THR A 5 42.75 110.77 -15.45
C THR A 5 43.06 109.46 -14.72
N SER A 6 42.38 109.24 -13.59
CA SER A 6 42.40 107.97 -12.86
C SER A 6 41.35 107.04 -13.46
N VAL A 7 41.77 105.92 -14.02
CA VAL A 7 40.89 104.83 -14.47
C VAL A 7 40.49 104.00 -13.24
N LEU A 8 39.20 104.00 -12.94
CA LEU A 8 38.59 103.22 -11.86
C LEU A 8 38.39 101.77 -12.33
N PHE A 9 39.26 100.85 -11.88
CA PHE A 9 39.02 99.41 -12.02
C PHE A 9 38.04 98.97 -10.93
N VAL A 10 36.75 98.84 -11.30
CA VAL A 10 35.76 98.15 -10.47
C VAL A 10 35.99 96.66 -10.64
N LEU A 11 36.71 96.06 -9.69
CA LEU A 11 36.77 94.61 -9.53
C LEU A 11 35.40 94.11 -9.07
N CYS A 12 34.64 93.48 -9.96
CA CYS A 12 33.51 92.63 -9.59
C CYS A 12 34.04 91.41 -8.81
N VAL A 13 34.03 91.48 -7.48
CA VAL A 13 34.17 90.33 -6.59
C VAL A 13 32.80 90.11 -5.96
N PHE A 14 31.90 89.43 -6.66
CA PHE A 14 30.63 88.97 -6.10
C PHE A 14 30.25 87.66 -6.81
N GLU A 15 29.82 86.65 -6.04
CA GLU A 15 29.31 85.32 -6.44
C GLU A 15 30.26 84.10 -6.50
N ALA A 16 31.32 84.04 -5.69
CA ALA A 16 32.04 82.77 -5.47
C ALA A 16 31.60 82.01 -4.19
N GLU A 17 31.17 82.72 -3.15
CA GLU A 17 30.95 82.12 -1.82
C GLU A 17 29.57 81.45 -1.65
N SER A 18 28.53 81.96 -2.30
CA SER A 18 27.16 81.39 -2.18
C SER A 18 27.03 80.02 -2.85
N GLY A 19 27.59 79.86 -4.06
CA GLY A 19 27.54 78.59 -4.81
C GLY A 19 28.33 77.45 -4.15
N MET A 20 29.38 77.77 -3.40
CA MET A 20 30.23 76.78 -2.74
C MET A 20 29.55 76.12 -1.53
N SER A 21 28.68 76.86 -0.81
CA SER A 21 27.87 76.30 0.28
C SER A 21 26.78 75.34 -0.23
N ASP A 22 26.14 75.68 -1.35
CA ASP A 22 25.10 74.85 -1.98
C ASP A 22 25.71 73.54 -2.49
N ILE A 23 26.85 73.62 -3.17
CA ILE A 23 27.61 72.44 -3.64
C ILE A 23 28.00 71.53 -2.47
N SER A 24 28.48 72.10 -1.36
CA SER A 24 28.87 71.32 -0.18
C SER A 24 27.68 70.60 0.46
N SER A 25 26.53 71.25 0.56
CA SER A 25 25.31 70.66 1.12
C SER A 25 24.81 69.46 0.29
N ARG A 26 24.78 69.61 -1.04
CA ARG A 26 24.39 68.56 -1.98
C ARG A 26 25.37 67.38 -1.97
N LEU A 27 26.66 67.66 -1.80
CA LEU A 27 27.69 66.62 -1.64
C LEU A 27 27.46 65.78 -0.38
N SER A 28 27.13 66.42 0.74
CA SER A 28 26.84 65.73 2.00
C SER A 28 25.56 64.88 1.89
N GLU A 29 24.52 65.39 1.22
CA GLU A 29 23.29 64.63 0.97
C GLU A 29 23.55 63.41 0.08
N LEU A 30 24.31 63.59 -1.00
CA LEU A 30 24.68 62.50 -1.90
C LEU A 30 25.51 61.43 -1.16
N GLU A 31 26.44 61.84 -0.30
CA GLU A 31 27.24 60.92 0.51
C GLU A 31 26.37 60.08 1.45
N ASN A 32 25.38 60.69 2.09
CA ASN A 32 24.43 59.98 2.95
C ASN A 32 23.55 59.00 2.17
N ILE A 33 23.09 59.39 0.98
CA ILE A 33 22.33 58.50 0.08
C ILE A 33 23.19 57.31 -0.33
N VAL A 34 24.44 57.55 -0.76
CA VAL A 34 25.37 56.49 -1.17
C VAL A 34 25.62 55.55 0.00
N LYS A 35 25.92 56.04 1.20
CA LYS A 35 26.11 55.21 2.40
C LYS A 35 24.87 54.35 2.70
N SER A 36 23.68 54.96 2.66
CA SER A 36 22.41 54.25 2.87
C SER A 36 22.18 53.15 1.83
N GLN A 37 22.42 53.45 0.55
CA GLN A 37 22.30 52.49 -0.54
C GLN A 37 23.31 51.35 -0.40
N THR A 38 24.57 51.64 -0.05
CA THR A 38 25.58 50.62 0.20
C THR A 38 25.15 49.68 1.33
N SER A 39 24.64 50.19 2.44
CA SER A 39 24.14 49.33 3.53
C SER A 39 22.98 48.44 3.09
N ARG A 40 22.05 48.97 2.28
CA ARG A 40 20.94 48.18 1.73
C ARG A 40 21.40 47.09 0.77
N ILE A 41 22.41 47.37 -0.05
CA ILE A 41 23.00 46.40 -0.98
C ILE A 41 23.62 45.24 -0.20
N VAL A 42 24.44 45.54 0.82
CA VAL A 42 25.07 44.51 1.66
C VAL A 42 24.03 43.61 2.35
N GLN A 43 22.95 44.20 2.88
CA GLN A 43 21.85 43.41 3.48
C GLN A 43 21.13 42.54 2.46
N LEU A 44 20.91 43.04 1.23
CA LEU A 44 20.28 42.25 0.17
C LEU A 44 21.18 41.09 -0.27
N GLU A 45 22.49 41.31 -0.37
CA GLU A 45 23.47 40.26 -0.68
C GLU A 45 23.46 39.14 0.38
N GLU A 46 23.43 39.49 1.66
CA GLU A 46 23.33 38.52 2.76
C GLU A 46 22.02 37.71 2.73
N ASN A 47 20.90 38.39 2.45
CA ASN A 47 19.59 37.74 2.31
C ASN A 47 19.56 36.78 1.11
N VAL A 48 20.15 37.17 -0.02
CA VAL A 48 20.24 36.31 -1.22
C VAL A 48 21.06 35.07 -0.93
N GLU A 49 22.18 35.20 -0.21
CA GLU A 49 23.02 34.05 0.12
C GLU A 49 22.32 33.10 1.10
N THR A 50 21.60 33.64 2.09
CA THR A 50 20.77 32.86 3.00
C THR A 50 19.67 32.09 2.26
N LEU A 51 18.97 32.77 1.34
CA LEU A 51 17.94 32.13 0.51
C LEU A 51 18.53 31.04 -0.40
N ARG A 52 19.72 31.27 -0.94
CA ARG A 52 20.42 30.29 -1.77
C ARG A 52 20.75 29.04 -0.96
N HIS A 53 21.28 29.20 0.25
CA HIS A 53 21.57 28.08 1.14
C HIS A 53 20.31 27.28 1.48
N ASN A 54 19.22 27.96 1.85
CA ASN A 54 17.95 27.32 2.17
C ASN A 54 17.38 26.54 0.97
N ASN A 55 17.48 27.09 -0.24
CA ASN A 55 17.03 26.40 -1.45
C ASN A 55 17.85 25.14 -1.75
N THR A 56 19.16 25.16 -1.50
CA THR A 56 20.00 23.96 -1.62
C THR A 56 19.58 22.89 -0.61
N GLN A 57 19.40 23.25 0.65
CA GLN A 57 18.96 22.31 1.69
C GLN A 57 17.59 21.69 1.38
N LEU A 58 16.63 22.49 0.92
CA LEU A 58 15.31 21.98 0.51
C LEU A 58 15.42 20.99 -0.65
N GLY A 59 16.34 21.23 -1.60
CA GLY A 59 16.62 20.30 -2.69
C GLY A 59 17.09 18.93 -2.21
N GLU A 60 18.01 18.90 -1.24
CA GLU A 60 18.52 17.65 -0.65
C GLU A 60 17.42 16.88 0.10
N ILE A 61 16.56 17.59 0.85
CA ILE A 61 15.43 16.99 1.57
C ILE A 61 14.44 16.35 0.58
N ILE A 62 14.12 17.05 -0.52
CA ILE A 62 13.19 16.55 -1.54
C ILE A 62 13.73 15.28 -2.20
N GLU A 63 15.01 15.24 -2.55
CA GLU A 63 15.62 14.04 -3.13
C GLU A 63 15.66 12.87 -2.14
N GLY A 64 15.93 13.14 -0.85
CA GLY A 64 15.83 12.15 0.20
C GLY A 64 14.42 11.56 0.34
N GLN A 65 13.39 12.40 0.30
CA GLN A 65 11.98 11.96 0.37
C GLN A 65 11.55 11.14 -0.85
N LYS A 66 12.00 11.50 -2.05
CA LYS A 66 11.73 10.72 -3.28
C LYS A 66 12.28 9.31 -3.18
N GLU A 67 13.47 9.13 -2.62
CA GLU A 67 14.06 7.79 -2.50
C GLU A 67 13.33 6.95 -1.44
N GLN A 68 12.89 7.57 -0.33
CA GLN A 68 12.05 6.88 0.66
C GLN A 68 10.72 6.40 0.07
N LEU A 69 10.07 7.22 -0.77
CA LEU A 69 8.82 6.84 -1.46
C LEU A 69 9.03 5.62 -2.35
N LYS A 70 10.10 5.57 -3.16
CA LYS A 70 10.41 4.39 -3.99
C LYS A 70 10.60 3.10 -3.19
N ILE A 71 11.17 3.19 -1.97
CA ILE A 71 11.35 2.03 -1.09
C ILE A 71 10.02 1.57 -0.50
N LEU A 72 9.11 2.51 -0.19
CA LEU A 72 7.77 2.19 0.29
C LEU A 72 6.90 1.55 -0.80
N GLU A 73 6.96 2.05 -2.04
CA GLU A 73 6.26 1.46 -3.19
C GLU A 73 6.71 0.00 -3.42
N ARG A 74 8.03 -0.23 -3.49
CA ARG A 74 8.59 -1.59 -3.63
C ARG A 74 8.14 -2.54 -2.50
N ARG A 75 8.05 -2.04 -1.25
CA ARG A 75 7.55 -2.83 -0.13
C ARG A 75 6.06 -3.14 -0.25
N GLY A 76 5.26 -2.19 -0.70
CA GLY A 76 3.82 -2.38 -0.91
C GLY A 76 3.51 -3.43 -1.97
N ASP A 77 4.25 -3.41 -3.09
CA ASP A 77 4.09 -4.40 -4.15
C ASP A 77 4.52 -5.80 -3.70
N GLN A 78 5.64 -5.91 -2.97
CA GLN A 78 6.07 -7.18 -2.40
C GLN A 78 5.02 -7.77 -1.45
N GLN A 79 4.47 -6.95 -0.55
CA GLN A 79 3.42 -7.40 0.37
C GLN A 79 2.17 -7.90 -0.36
N ARG A 80 1.76 -7.26 -1.46
CA ARG A 80 0.63 -7.73 -2.26
C ARG A 80 0.92 -9.06 -2.94
N SER A 81 2.13 -9.24 -3.46
CA SER A 81 2.57 -10.51 -4.06
C SER A 81 2.56 -11.64 -3.03
N ASP A 82 3.16 -11.41 -1.86
CA ASP A 82 3.22 -12.40 -0.78
C ASP A 82 1.82 -12.76 -0.27
N GLN A 83 0.92 -11.77 -0.21
CA GLN A 83 -0.47 -11.99 0.21
C GLN A 83 -1.26 -12.78 -0.83
N GLN A 84 -1.06 -12.54 -2.13
CA GLN A 84 -1.66 -13.36 -3.19
C GLN A 84 -1.19 -14.82 -3.13
N ASP A 85 0.12 -15.05 -2.95
CA ASP A 85 0.68 -16.40 -2.84
C ASP A 85 0.13 -17.16 -1.64
N ASN A 86 -0.10 -16.48 -0.51
CA ASN A 86 -0.71 -17.08 0.66
C ASN A 86 -2.18 -17.44 0.45
N VAL A 87 -2.96 -16.57 -0.20
CA VAL A 87 -4.36 -16.86 -0.54
C VAL A 87 -4.46 -18.04 -1.51
N VAL A 88 -3.60 -18.12 -2.51
CA VAL A 88 -3.57 -19.25 -3.45
C VAL A 88 -3.21 -20.54 -2.73
N LYS A 89 -2.21 -20.51 -1.84
CA LYS A 89 -1.83 -21.69 -1.03
C LYS A 89 -2.96 -22.14 -0.10
N GLU A 90 -3.72 -21.21 0.47
CA GLU A 90 -4.83 -21.52 1.37
C GLU A 90 -6.04 -22.09 0.61
N LEU A 91 -6.35 -21.54 -0.57
CA LEU A 91 -7.41 -22.07 -1.46
C LEU A 91 -7.08 -23.45 -2.05
N THR A 92 -5.81 -23.83 -2.12
CA THR A 92 -5.37 -25.13 -2.65
C THR A 92 -5.26 -26.20 -1.54
N ARG A 93 -5.49 -25.85 -0.26
CA ARG A 93 -5.00 -26.69 0.84
C ARG A 93 -5.84 -27.94 1.15
N ASP A 94 -7.13 -28.05 0.85
CA ASP A 94 -7.89 -29.24 1.26
C ASP A 94 -8.99 -29.64 0.25
N CYS A 95 -8.60 -30.22 -0.90
CA CYS A 95 -9.54 -30.89 -1.80
C CYS A 95 -9.41 -32.42 -1.79
N ASN A 96 -8.73 -32.99 -0.79
CA ASN A 96 -8.68 -34.44 -0.58
C ASN A 96 -9.85 -34.82 0.34
N SER A 97 -10.90 -35.41 -0.24
CA SER A 97 -12.00 -36.00 0.51
C SER A 97 -11.92 -37.52 0.41
N PHE A 98 -11.79 -38.19 1.54
CA PHE A 98 -11.74 -39.64 1.61
C PHE A 98 -12.36 -40.13 2.92
N GLY A 99 -13.07 -41.24 2.86
CA GLY A 99 -13.74 -41.80 4.03
C GLY A 99 -14.26 -43.20 3.77
N ALA A 100 -14.39 -44.00 4.83
CA ALA A 100 -14.97 -45.33 4.76
C ALA A 100 -16.39 -45.30 5.32
N PHE A 101 -17.37 -45.76 4.56
CA PHE A 101 -18.76 -45.91 5.01
C PHE A 101 -19.13 -47.38 5.09
N GLU A 102 -19.70 -47.77 6.22
CA GLU A 102 -20.06 -49.15 6.54
C GLU A 102 -21.59 -49.27 6.57
N LEU A 103 -22.12 -50.29 5.88
CA LEU A 103 -23.47 -50.78 6.14
C LEU A 103 -23.41 -51.75 7.31
N VAL A 104 -24.18 -51.47 8.35
CA VAL A 104 -24.21 -52.26 9.58
C VAL A 104 -25.61 -52.84 9.75
N ALA A 105 -25.71 -54.14 9.99
CA ALA A 105 -26.93 -54.84 10.39
C ALA A 105 -26.67 -55.60 11.69
N ASN A 106 -27.49 -55.38 12.72
CA ASN A 106 -27.33 -56.01 14.04
C ASN A 106 -25.88 -55.94 14.58
N ASN A 107 -25.27 -54.76 14.48
CA ASN A 107 -23.88 -54.48 14.88
C ASN A 107 -22.78 -55.26 14.12
N GLN A 108 -23.13 -55.93 13.02
CA GLN A 108 -22.18 -56.56 12.10
C GLN A 108 -22.07 -55.78 10.79
N ILE A 109 -20.84 -55.64 10.28
CA ILE A 109 -20.55 -54.96 9.02
C ILE A 109 -20.95 -55.88 7.86
N GLN A 110 -21.84 -55.40 7.01
CA GLN A 110 -22.39 -56.14 5.86
C GLN A 110 -21.77 -55.69 4.53
N GLY A 111 -21.24 -54.46 4.49
CA GLY A 111 -20.57 -53.91 3.32
C GLY A 111 -19.81 -52.64 3.67
N VAL A 112 -18.75 -52.34 2.92
CA VAL A 112 -17.93 -51.14 3.09
C VAL A 112 -17.71 -50.47 1.74
N VAL A 113 -17.77 -49.15 1.71
CA VAL A 113 -17.44 -48.34 0.54
C VAL A 113 -16.41 -47.27 0.90
N PHE A 114 -15.43 -47.09 0.01
CA PHE A 114 -14.33 -46.14 0.17
C PHE A 114 -14.33 -45.15 -1.00
N PRO A 115 -15.13 -44.07 -0.94
CA PRO A 115 -14.96 -42.94 -1.85
C PRO A 115 -13.62 -42.26 -1.60
N GLU A 116 -12.88 -42.02 -2.68
CA GLU A 116 -11.66 -41.22 -2.70
C GLU A 116 -11.81 -40.15 -3.79
N ALA A 117 -11.70 -38.88 -3.41
CA ALA A 117 -11.54 -37.77 -4.35
C ALA A 117 -10.03 -37.46 -4.44
N VAL A 118 -9.41 -37.91 -5.53
CA VAL A 118 -7.98 -37.71 -5.77
C VAL A 118 -7.81 -36.47 -6.66
N SER A 119 -7.42 -35.36 -6.04
CA SER A 119 -6.98 -34.10 -6.68
C SER A 119 -8.01 -33.34 -7.51
N GLY A 120 -8.05 -32.02 -7.32
CA GLY A 120 -9.14 -31.19 -7.84
C GLY A 120 -10.37 -31.34 -6.97
N CYS A 121 -11.12 -30.28 -6.73
CA CYS A 121 -12.27 -30.28 -5.83
C CYS A 121 -13.49 -30.98 -6.47
N ASP A 122 -13.23 -32.12 -7.09
CA ASP A 122 -14.16 -32.93 -7.84
C ASP A 122 -14.96 -33.81 -6.88
N TYR A 123 -16.27 -33.80 -7.07
CA TYR A 123 -17.18 -34.62 -6.30
C TYR A 123 -17.10 -36.07 -6.81
N THR A 124 -16.53 -36.98 -6.02
CA THR A 124 -16.57 -38.41 -6.34
C THR A 124 -17.86 -39.03 -5.82
N GLY A 125 -18.64 -39.63 -6.72
CA GLY A 125 -19.78 -40.48 -6.37
C GLY A 125 -19.34 -41.92 -6.14
N SER A 126 -19.83 -42.55 -5.07
CA SER A 126 -19.67 -43.99 -4.85
C SER A 126 -20.98 -44.60 -4.39
N SER A 127 -21.22 -45.85 -4.75
CA SER A 127 -22.46 -46.57 -4.43
C SER A 127 -22.15 -48.00 -4.06
N THR A 128 -22.88 -48.51 -3.07
CA THR A 128 -22.78 -49.90 -2.63
C THR A 128 -24.19 -50.47 -2.45
N VAL A 129 -24.33 -51.76 -2.72
CA VAL A 129 -25.57 -52.51 -2.55
C VAL A 129 -25.21 -53.79 -1.83
N SER A 130 -26.00 -54.15 -0.82
CA SER A 130 -25.83 -55.40 -0.07
C SER A 130 -27.20 -56.02 0.19
N VAL A 131 -27.25 -57.34 0.13
CA VAL A 131 -28.45 -58.12 0.48
C VAL A 131 -28.20 -58.77 1.82
N VAL A 132 -29.04 -58.46 2.79
CA VAL A 132 -28.91 -58.91 4.18
C VAL A 132 -30.18 -59.64 4.59
N GLU A 133 -30.03 -60.76 5.28
CA GLU A 133 -31.15 -61.44 5.93
C GLU A 133 -31.42 -60.75 7.27
N LEU A 134 -32.68 -60.36 7.50
CA LEU A 134 -33.09 -59.64 8.70
C LEU A 134 -34.22 -60.40 9.39
N ALA A 135 -34.08 -60.59 10.70
CA ALA A 135 -35.14 -61.05 11.58
C ALA A 135 -35.99 -59.87 12.09
N GLN A 136 -37.15 -60.19 12.69
CA GLN A 136 -37.98 -59.18 13.31
C GLN A 136 -37.22 -58.50 14.46
N GLY A 137 -37.10 -57.17 14.38
CA GLY A 137 -36.40 -56.35 15.38
C GLY A 137 -34.95 -56.02 15.03
N ASP A 138 -34.41 -56.57 13.94
CA ASP A 138 -33.08 -56.18 13.46
C ASP A 138 -33.06 -54.73 12.97
N VAL A 139 -31.93 -54.07 13.18
CA VAL A 139 -31.70 -52.67 12.76
C VAL A 139 -30.55 -52.60 11.79
N THR A 140 -30.76 -51.83 10.71
CA THR A 140 -29.75 -51.52 9.71
C THR A 140 -29.49 -50.02 9.63
N PHE A 141 -28.24 -49.61 9.54
CA PHE A 141 -27.85 -48.22 9.36
C PHE A 141 -26.52 -48.10 8.62
N VAL A 142 -26.24 -46.90 8.09
CA VAL A 142 -24.94 -46.55 7.54
C VAL A 142 -24.19 -45.70 8.54
N ARG A 143 -22.89 -45.96 8.72
CA ARG A 143 -22.01 -45.14 9.55
C ARG A 143 -20.67 -44.90 8.88
N THR A 144 -19.93 -43.89 9.34
CA THR A 144 -18.49 -43.78 9.08
C THR A 144 -17.75 -44.87 9.87
N SER A 145 -16.74 -45.49 9.26
CA SER A 145 -15.94 -46.51 9.94
C SER A 145 -15.24 -45.93 11.17
N PRO A 146 -15.35 -46.57 12.35
CA PRO A 146 -14.76 -46.05 13.59
C PRO A 146 -13.22 -46.17 13.63
N THR A 147 -12.64 -47.00 12.76
CA THR A 147 -11.18 -47.16 12.64
C THR A 147 -10.57 -46.18 11.64
N TYR A 148 -11.39 -45.31 11.04
CA TYR A 148 -10.98 -44.39 10.00
C TYR A 148 -11.39 -42.97 10.36
N THR A 149 -10.48 -42.00 10.18
CA THR A 149 -10.80 -40.58 10.33
C THR A 149 -11.15 -40.03 8.96
N PRO A 150 -12.44 -39.87 8.62
CA PRO A 150 -12.81 -39.32 7.32
C PRO A 150 -12.33 -37.87 7.21
N VAL A 151 -11.83 -37.51 6.03
CA VAL A 151 -11.54 -36.13 5.63
C VAL A 151 -12.55 -35.75 4.55
N GLY A 152 -13.22 -34.61 4.72
CA GLY A 152 -14.34 -34.20 3.87
C GLY A 152 -15.71 -34.64 4.39
N THR A 153 -16.78 -34.29 3.67
CA THR A 153 -18.17 -34.45 4.13
C THR A 153 -19.04 -35.12 3.06
N MET A 154 -19.93 -36.03 3.45
CA MET A 154 -21.03 -36.45 2.56
C MET A 154 -21.88 -35.22 2.22
N VAL A 155 -21.97 -34.89 0.94
CA VAL A 155 -22.63 -33.67 0.47
C VAL A 155 -23.91 -34.00 -0.28
N SER A 156 -24.92 -33.17 -0.09
CA SER A 156 -26.12 -33.09 -0.94
C SER A 156 -26.39 -31.61 -1.22
N ASN A 157 -26.65 -31.26 -2.48
CA ASN A 157 -26.99 -29.91 -2.93
C ASN A 157 -27.99 -29.98 -4.11
N GLY A 158 -28.25 -28.87 -4.80
CA GLY A 158 -29.20 -28.83 -5.92
C GLY A 158 -28.83 -29.69 -7.13
N ASN A 159 -27.56 -30.07 -7.28
CA ASN A 159 -27.02 -30.80 -8.44
C ASN A 159 -26.56 -32.23 -8.10
N MET A 160 -26.44 -32.60 -6.82
CA MET A 160 -26.01 -33.93 -6.39
C MET A 160 -26.67 -34.31 -5.06
N GLY A 161 -26.92 -35.60 -4.84
CA GLY A 161 -27.54 -36.09 -3.62
C GLY A 161 -26.84 -37.33 -3.09
N THR A 162 -26.74 -37.43 -1.78
CA THR A 162 -26.44 -38.68 -1.07
C THR A 162 -27.77 -39.34 -0.71
N SER A 163 -27.91 -40.62 -0.99
CA SER A 163 -29.15 -41.36 -0.69
C SER A 163 -28.87 -42.72 -0.08
N PHE A 164 -29.79 -43.18 0.75
CA PHE A 164 -29.82 -44.52 1.32
C PHE A 164 -31.23 -45.08 1.15
N ALA A 165 -31.33 -46.27 0.56
CA ALA A 165 -32.60 -46.92 0.29
C ALA A 165 -32.50 -48.42 0.59
N GLY A 166 -33.63 -49.01 0.98
CA GLY A 166 -33.76 -50.43 1.21
C GLY A 166 -35.19 -50.89 0.94
N TRP A 167 -35.34 -52.12 0.47
CA TRP A 167 -36.63 -52.77 0.26
C TRP A 167 -36.54 -54.25 0.61
N ARG A 168 -37.69 -54.86 0.91
CA ARG A 168 -37.77 -56.29 1.23
C ARG A 168 -37.72 -57.10 -0.06
N ILE A 169 -36.84 -58.09 -0.12
CA ILE A 169 -36.75 -59.04 -1.25
C ILE A 169 -37.25 -60.40 -0.76
N GLY A 170 -38.57 -60.60 -0.89
CA GLY A 170 -39.23 -61.87 -0.58
C GLY A 170 -39.26 -62.24 0.91
N ASP A 171 -39.98 -63.32 1.17
CA ASP A 171 -40.09 -63.96 2.48
C ASP A 171 -39.47 -65.35 2.34
N ARG A 172 -38.65 -65.74 3.33
CA ARG A 172 -38.27 -67.14 3.45
C ARG A 172 -39.52 -67.91 3.87
N MET A 173 -40.04 -68.75 2.97
CA MET A 173 -41.09 -69.72 3.27
C MET A 173 -40.56 -70.81 4.22
#